data_AF-A0A4R2RSA8-F1
#
_entry.id   AF-A0A4R2RSA8-F1
#
_cell.length_a   1.000
_cell.length_b   1.000
_cell.length_c   1.000
_cell.angle_alpha   90.00
_cell.angle_beta   90.00
_cell.angle_gamma   90.00
#
_symmetry.space_group_name_H-M   'P 1'
#
loop_
_entity.id
_entity.type
_entity.pdbx_description
1 polymer ?
#
loop_
_entity_poly.entity_id
_entity_poly.type
_entity_poly.pdbx_seq_one_letter_code
_entity_poly.pdbx_strand_id
1 'polypeptide(L)' 'MSHTVEMSFDREQDRWVVPIGNWNYGLHCGEYFQLHLGRHSWPCRLELDTQWYVVVHNEVRFNLRTNDKYRVTV' A
#
# COMPACT_ATOMS: atom_id res chain seq x y z
N MET A 1 -2.22 17.31 -4.94
CA MET A 1 -2.39 17.32 -3.46
C MET A 1 -2.23 15.89 -3.00
N SER A 2 -1.54 15.65 -1.90
CA SER A 2 -1.38 14.29 -1.35
C SER A 2 -2.68 13.89 -0.64
N HIS A 3 -3.20 12.68 -0.91
CA HIS A 3 -4.48 12.23 -0.35
C HIS A 3 -4.26 11.03 0.57
N THR A 4 -4.80 11.12 1.79
CA THR A 4 -4.76 10.00 2.75
C THR A 4 -6.01 9.16 2.60
N VAL A 5 -5.84 7.87 2.31
CA VAL A 5 -6.91 6.92 1.99
C VAL A 5 -6.66 5.57 2.67
N GLU A 6 -7.68 4.72 2.72
CA GLU A 6 -7.53 3.32 3.11
C GLU A 6 -7.17 2.48 1.88
N MET A 7 -6.00 1.86 1.92
CA MET A 7 -5.57 0.83 0.99
C MET A 7 -6.08 -0.53 1.46
N SER A 8 -6.65 -1.31 0.55
CA SER A 8 -7.20 -2.63 0.83
C SER A 8 -6.80 -3.64 -0.24
N PHE A 9 -6.83 -4.92 0.09
CA PHE A 9 -6.55 -5.97 -0.88
C PHE A 9 -7.82 -6.33 -1.67
N ASP A 10 -7.75 -6.23 -2.99
CA ASP A 10 -8.75 -6.73 -3.92
C ASP A 10 -8.38 -8.16 -4.34
N ARG A 11 -9.22 -9.13 -3.94
CA ARG A 11 -9.00 -10.55 -4.21
C ARG A 11 -9.33 -10.95 -5.65
N GLU A 12 -10.16 -10.19 -6.36
CA GLU A 12 -10.48 -10.49 -7.75
C GLU A 12 -9.31 -10.12 -8.66
N GLN A 13 -8.63 -9.02 -8.33
CA GLN A 13 -7.47 -8.52 -9.08
C GLN A 13 -6.12 -9.02 -8.53
N ASP A 14 -6.12 -9.65 -7.35
CA ASP A 14 -4.92 -10.07 -6.60
C ASP A 14 -3.95 -8.91 -6.34
N ARG A 15 -4.49 -7.73 -5.99
CA ARG A 15 -3.73 -6.48 -5.86
C ARG A 15 -4.16 -5.63 -4.68
N TRP A 16 -3.24 -4.80 -4.20
CA TRP A 16 -3.59 -3.68 -3.31
C TRP A 16 -4.22 -2.56 -4.11
N VAL A 17 -5.34 -2.02 -3.63
CA VAL A 17 -6.06 -0.93 -4.27
C VAL A 17 -6.20 0.26 -3.36
N VAL A 18 -6.19 1.46 -3.94
CA VAL A 18 -6.54 2.72 -3.27
C VAL A 18 -7.74 3.37 -3.94
N PRO A 19 -8.69 3.95 -3.18
CA PRO A 19 -9.82 4.66 -3.78
C PRO A 19 -9.36 6.00 -4.36
N ILE A 20 -9.66 6.23 -5.64
CA ILE A 20 -9.44 7.50 -6.35
C ILE A 20 -10.78 7.94 -6.95
N GLY A 21 -11.45 8.88 -6.28
CA GLY A 21 -12.81 9.27 -6.63
C GLY A 21 -13.78 8.10 -6.49
N ASN A 22 -14.43 7.70 -7.58
CA ASN A 22 -15.38 6.58 -7.63
C ASN A 22 -14.74 5.26 -8.13
N TRP A 23 -13.41 5.21 -8.24
CA TRP A 23 -12.68 4.07 -8.80
C TRP A 23 -11.67 3.53 -7.79
N ASN A 24 -11.39 2.22 -7.86
CA ASN A 24 -10.30 1.61 -7.13
C ASN A 24 -9.10 1.46 -8.06
N TYR A 25 -8.02 2.16 -7.75
CA TYR A 25 -6.77 2.08 -8.49
C TYR A 25 -5.91 0.94 -7.93
N GLY A 26 -5.63 -0.07 -8.76
CA GLY A 26 -4.76 -1.18 -8.40
C GLY A 26 -3.29 -0.79 -8.50
N LEU A 27 -2.61 -0.87 -7.36
CA LEU A 27 -1.20 -0.54 -7.24
C LEU A 27 -0.32 -1.63 -7.89
N HIS A 28 0.84 -1.20 -8.36
CA HIS A 28 1.85 -2.01 -9.02
C HIS A 28 3.17 -2.03 -8.24
N CYS A 29 3.98 -3.07 -8.48
CA CYS A 29 5.35 -3.11 -7.97
C CYS A 29 6.13 -1.87 -8.45
N GLY A 30 6.94 -1.32 -7.56
CA GLY A 30 7.73 -0.11 -7.82
C GLY A 30 7.05 1.20 -7.44
N GLU A 31 5.73 1.21 -7.21
CA GLU A 31 5.02 2.42 -6.81
C GLU A 31 5.32 2.80 -5.35
N TYR A 32 5.36 4.12 -5.09
CA TYR A 32 5.68 4.69 -3.80
C TYR A 32 4.47 5.35 -3.14
N PHE A 33 4.34 5.18 -1.83
CA PHE A 33 3.36 5.86 -0.99
C PHE A 33 3.87 6.00 0.44
N GLN A 34 3.21 6.82 1.26
CA GLN A 34 3.48 6.89 2.70
C GLN A 34 2.58 5.90 3.45
N LEU A 35 3.15 4.89 4.10
CA LEU A 35 2.41 3.98 4.98
C LEU A 35 2.31 4.56 6.40
N HIS A 36 1.10 4.67 6.95
CA HIS A 36 0.89 5.17 8.30
C HIS A 36 0.94 4.03 9.33
N LEU A 37 1.89 4.12 10.27
CA LEU A 37 2.03 3.21 11.40
C LEU A 37 1.93 4.01 12.70
N GLY A 38 0.78 3.93 13.37
CA GLY A 38 0.47 4.75 14.55
C GLY A 38 0.42 6.24 14.21
N ARG A 39 1.35 7.03 14.78
CA ARG A 39 1.45 8.49 14.56
C ARG A 39 2.50 8.87 13.50
N HIS A 40 3.20 7.89 12.94
CA HIS A 40 4.27 8.10 11.97
C HIS A 40 3.83 7.66 10.58
N SER A 41 4.38 8.30 9.56
CA SER A 41 4.22 7.89 8.16
C SER A 41 5.60 7.61 7.58
N TRP A 42 5.70 6.53 6.81
CA TRP A 42 6.97 6.06 6.28
C TRP A 42 6.91 5.96 4.76
N PRO A 43 7.89 6.49 4.01
CA PRO A 43 7.99 6.26 2.58
C PRO A 43 8.24 4.78 2.31
N CYS A 44 7.38 4.21 1.50
CA CYS A 44 7.34 2.79 1.19
C CYS A 44 7.27 2.59 -0.31
N ARG A 45 8.00 1.58 -0.82
CA ARG A 45 7.81 1.04 -2.17
C ARG A 45 7.05 -0.27 -2.11
N LEU A 46 6.00 -0.43 -2.89
CA LEU A 46 5.27 -1.70 -3.00
C LEU A 46 6.04 -2.69 -3.86
N GLU A 47 6.09 -3.95 -3.42
CA GLU A 47 6.71 -5.04 -4.14
C GLU A 47 5.93 -6.35 -3.91
N LEU A 48 6.22 -7.35 -4.74
CA LEU A 48 5.63 -8.68 -4.67
C LEU A 48 6.72 -9.75 -4.77
N ASP A 49 6.67 -10.71 -3.85
CA ASP A 49 7.37 -12.00 -3.92
C ASP A 49 6.30 -13.09 -3.77
N THR A 50 6.46 -14.05 -2.85
CA THR A 50 5.39 -15.00 -2.48
C THR A 50 4.21 -14.33 -1.78
N GLN A 51 4.42 -13.15 -1.19
CA GLN A 51 3.40 -12.31 -0.57
C GLN A 51 3.67 -10.84 -0.93
N TRP A 52 2.63 -10.02 -0.94
CA TRP A 52 2.78 -8.57 -1.09
C TRP A 52 3.48 -7.97 0.13
N TYR A 53 4.44 -7.08 -0.10
CA TYR A 53 5.18 -6.40 0.95
C TYR A 53 5.53 -4.97 0.53
N VAL A 54 5.86 -4.15 1.52
CA VAL A 54 6.49 -2.85 1.27
C VAL A 54 7.94 -2.85 1.70
N VAL A 55 8.78 -2.13 0.96
CA VAL A 55 10.14 -1.78 1.37
C VAL A 55 10.11 -0.40 2.02
N VAL A 56 10.28 -0.37 3.33
CA VAL A 56 10.35 0.85 4.15
C VAL A 56 11.76 1.42 4.06
N HIS A 57 11.89 2.69 3.66
CA HIS A 57 13.19 3.38 3.51
C HIS A 57 14.23 2.63 2.64
N ASN A 58 13.80 1.77 1.71
CA ASN A 58 14.69 0.89 0.93
C ASN A 58 15.51 -0.13 1.74
N GLU A 59 15.18 -0.38 3.01
CA GLU A 59 15.98 -1.22 3.92
C GLU A 59 15.17 -2.39 4.49
N VAL A 60 13.99 -2.09 5.07
CA VAL A 60 13.20 -3.08 5.83
C VAL A 60 12.00 -3.54 5.03
N ARG A 61 11.76 -4.85 5.00
CA ARG A 61 10.55 -5.43 4.40
C ARG A 61 9.45 -5.59 5.43
N PHE A 62 8.25 -5.17 5.08
CA PHE A 62 7.05 -5.33 5.88
C PHE A 62 5.97 -6.02 5.04
N ASN A 63 5.62 -7.26 5.41
CA ASN A 63 4.59 -8.02 4.70
C ASN A 63 3.21 -7.45 4.98
N LEU A 64 2.45 -7.22 3.90
CA LEU A 64 1.07 -6.77 3.98
C LEU A 64 0.16 -7.98 4.13
N ARG A 65 -0.81 -7.90 5.05
CA ARG A 65 -1.78 -8.96 5.30
C ARG A 65 -3.05 -8.67 4.51
N THR A 66 -3.48 -9.58 3.66
CA THR A 66 -4.62 -9.40 2.74
C THR A 66 -5.98 -9.25 3.43
N ASN A 67 -6.07 -9.50 4.75
CA ASN A 67 -7.28 -9.29 5.54
C ASN A 67 -7.27 -7.95 6.31
N ASP A 68 -6.16 -7.20 6.25
CA ASP A 68 -6.02 -5.90 6.89
C ASP A 68 -6.27 -4.77 5.89
N LYS A 69 -6.54 -3.59 6.43
CA LYS A 69 -6.50 -2.32 5.70
C LYS A 69 -5.38 -1.46 6.22
N TYR A 70 -4.75 -0.70 5.34
CA TYR A 70 -3.64 0.17 5.68
C TYR A 70 -3.95 1.59 5.29
N ARG A 71 -3.74 2.54 6.20
CA ARG A 71 -3.85 3.96 5.86
C ARG A 71 -2.60 4.39 5.12
N VAL A 72 -2.77 4.94 3.91
CA VAL A 72 -1.68 5.39 3.06
C VAL A 72 -1.90 6.82 2.58
N THR A 73 -0.82 7.54 2.31
CA THR A 73 -0.87 8.78 1.53
C THR A 73 -0.25 8.53 0.17
N VAL A 74 -1.04 8.74 -0.88
CA VAL A 74 -0.65 8.66 -2.29
C VAL A 74 -0.56 10.06 -2.92
#